data_AF-A0AAD6NYW0-F1
#
_entry.id   AF-A0AAD6NYW0-F1
#
_cell.length_a   1.000
_cell.length_b   1.000
_cell.length_c   1.000
_cell.angle_alpha   90.00
_cell.angle_beta   90.00
_cell.angle_gamma   90.00
#
_symmetry.space_group_name_H-M   'P 1'
#
loop_
_entity.id
_entity.type
_entity.pdbx_description
1 polymer ?
#
loop_
_entity_poly.entity_id
_entity_poly.type
_entity_poly.pdbx_seq_one_letter_code
_entity_poly.pdbx_strand_id
1 'polypeptide(L)'
;MPTSKKLNFFFPLLLTLISFFFTSSLCQQTASMRFCGKIQIQTPFWSPNSTAKSPLNHMILCRSQKLYFRTSVGLFPISSINYASKTLTISHSSCSSSRHYISPSLLSAGFPTPPQPNSLLLFHCLNRNSPMPSSMLNCSHLNPCAASAKTQRQNLEAPYPCLLVDDLENLDKAFHPKDLSCSHYSQVHRRSLDDEDYKGYELGTRISFDIPDHVPDICNECQKSDGNCGVGLKCICHPQDCKDKVISKAGSARPAGNLLLSVLSLFAVLVFFFQC
;
A
#
# COMPACT_ATOMS: atom_id res chain seq x y z
N MET A 1 -45.97 0.27 -74.87
CA MET A 1 -45.13 -0.66 -74.07
C MET A 1 -44.25 0.14 -73.12
N PRO A 2 -44.57 0.27 -71.83
CA PRO A 2 -43.64 0.81 -70.84
C PRO A 2 -42.88 -0.34 -70.16
N THR A 3 -41.56 -0.23 -70.16
CA THR A 3 -40.62 -1.18 -69.57
C THR A 3 -40.57 -1.00 -68.04
N SER A 4 -40.89 -2.07 -67.31
CA SER A 4 -40.79 -2.11 -65.86
C SER A 4 -39.32 -2.10 -65.43
N LYS A 5 -38.91 -1.06 -64.69
CA LYS A 5 -37.62 -1.03 -63.99
C LYS A 5 -37.74 -1.91 -62.74
N LYS A 6 -37.34 -3.18 -62.83
CA LYS A 6 -37.10 -4.04 -61.66
C LYS A 6 -35.92 -3.47 -60.86
N LEU A 7 -36.23 -2.66 -59.85
CA LEU A 7 -35.25 -2.14 -58.91
C LEU A 7 -34.75 -3.29 -58.04
N ASN A 8 -33.45 -3.57 -58.11
CA ASN A 8 -32.75 -4.68 -57.46
C ASN A 8 -32.87 -4.62 -55.93
N PHE A 9 -33.89 -5.28 -55.38
CA PHE A 9 -34.15 -5.42 -53.95
C PHE A 9 -33.11 -6.32 -53.22
N PHE A 10 -32.25 -7.00 -53.96
CA PHE A 10 -31.20 -7.88 -53.41
C PHE A 10 -30.01 -7.12 -52.83
N PHE A 11 -29.71 -5.92 -53.34
CA PHE A 11 -28.56 -5.13 -52.92
C PHE A 11 -28.68 -4.58 -51.47
N PRO A 12 -29.82 -4.02 -51.02
CA PRO A 12 -29.95 -3.56 -49.65
C PRO A 12 -29.95 -4.72 -48.63
N LEU A 13 -30.50 -5.89 -49.00
CA LEU A 13 -30.52 -7.08 -48.13
C LEU A 13 -29.10 -7.64 -47.91
N LEU A 14 -28.28 -7.65 -48.95
CA LEU A 14 -26.89 -8.09 -48.87
C LEU A 14 -26.04 -7.15 -48.00
N LEU A 15 -26.26 -5.83 -48.07
CA LEU A 15 -25.60 -4.85 -47.20
C LEU A 15 -25.98 -5.03 -45.72
N THR A 16 -27.25 -5.33 -45.42
CA THR A 16 -27.68 -5.59 -44.03
C THR A 16 -27.08 -6.88 -43.46
N LEU A 17 -26.92 -7.92 -44.29
CA LEU A 17 -26.26 -9.16 -43.88
C LEU A 17 -24.77 -8.94 -43.62
N ILE A 18 -24.07 -8.20 -44.48
CA ILE A 18 -22.65 -7.88 -44.29
C ILE A 18 -22.44 -7.05 -43.00
N SER A 19 -23.35 -6.14 -42.69
CA SER A 19 -23.32 -5.34 -41.43
C SER A 19 -23.55 -6.20 -40.17
N PHE A 20 -24.30 -7.30 -40.29
CA PHE A 20 -24.54 -8.26 -39.22
C PHE A 20 -23.34 -9.19 -38.97
N PHE A 21 -22.55 -9.51 -40.01
CA PHE A 21 -21.33 -10.31 -39.87
C PHE A 21 -20.13 -9.52 -39.29
N PHE A 22 -20.12 -8.19 -39.40
CA PHE A 22 -19.07 -7.33 -38.81
C PHE A 22 -19.32 -6.94 -37.35
N THR A 23 -20.48 -7.25 -36.76
CA THR A 23 -20.78 -6.92 -35.35
C THR A 23 -20.44 -8.03 -34.35
N SER A 24 -20.04 -9.21 -34.82
CA SER A 24 -19.47 -10.26 -33.98
C SER A 24 -17.94 -10.15 -33.91
N SER A 25 -17.41 -9.00 -33.48
CA SER A 25 -16.06 -9.00 -32.91
C SER A 25 -16.14 -9.76 -31.59
N LEU A 26 -15.64 -11.00 -31.56
CA LEU A 26 -15.33 -11.71 -30.33
C LEU A 26 -14.46 -10.81 -29.46
N CYS A 27 -15.08 -10.11 -28.50
CA CYS A 27 -14.37 -9.59 -27.37
C CYS A 27 -14.01 -10.82 -26.53
N GLN A 28 -12.83 -11.39 -26.78
CA GLN A 28 -12.20 -12.32 -25.86
C GLN A 28 -12.21 -11.62 -24.49
N GLN A 29 -12.98 -12.17 -23.55
CA GLN A 29 -12.98 -11.75 -22.16
C GLN A 29 -11.60 -12.10 -21.58
N THR A 30 -10.62 -11.24 -21.85
CA THR A 30 -9.42 -11.16 -21.03
C THR A 30 -9.88 -10.59 -19.69
N ALA A 31 -9.61 -11.29 -18.59
CA ALA A 31 -9.88 -10.82 -17.24
C ALA A 31 -9.40 -9.36 -17.13
N SER A 32 -10.34 -8.40 -17.01
CA SER A 32 -10.03 -7.01 -17.33
C SER A 32 -9.03 -6.45 -16.31
N MET A 33 -7.78 -6.30 -16.72
CA MET A 33 -6.70 -5.77 -15.90
C MET A 33 -6.98 -4.30 -15.58
N ARG A 34 -6.83 -3.88 -14.32
CA ARG A 34 -7.00 -2.49 -13.90
C ARG A 34 -5.65 -1.92 -13.47
N PHE A 35 -5.31 -0.71 -13.91
CA PHE A 35 -4.09 -0.04 -13.46
C PHE A 35 -4.40 1.06 -12.44
N CYS A 36 -3.51 1.24 -11.47
CA CYS A 36 -3.46 2.41 -10.60
C CYS A 36 -2.06 3.04 -10.71
N GLY A 37 -1.97 4.11 -11.50
CA GLY A 37 -0.67 4.64 -11.92
C GLY A 37 0.09 3.58 -12.71
N LYS A 38 1.26 3.17 -12.20
CA LYS A 38 2.11 2.15 -12.82
C LYS A 38 1.85 0.72 -12.30
N ILE A 39 1.02 0.56 -11.27
CA ILE A 39 0.81 -0.73 -10.61
C ILE A 39 -0.42 -1.39 -11.24
N GLN A 40 -0.22 -2.63 -11.70
CA GLN A 40 -1.31 -3.47 -12.19
C GLN A 40 -2.05 -4.11 -11.02
N ILE A 41 -3.38 -3.98 -11.04
CA ILE A 41 -4.32 -4.59 -10.11
C ILE A 41 -5.01 -5.75 -10.83
N GLN A 42 -4.87 -6.93 -10.25
CA GLN A 42 -5.46 -8.18 -10.72
C GLN A 42 -6.27 -8.82 -9.58
N THR A 43 -6.86 -9.98 -9.86
CA THR A 43 -7.42 -10.85 -8.81
C THR A 43 -6.34 -11.17 -7.77
N PRO A 44 -6.66 -11.18 -6.46
CA PRO A 44 -8.00 -11.09 -5.86
C PRO A 44 -8.49 -9.65 -5.58
N PHE A 45 -7.63 -8.64 -5.71
CA PHE A 45 -7.97 -7.25 -5.38
C PHE A 45 -8.94 -6.58 -6.36
N TRP A 46 -9.02 -7.12 -7.57
CA TRP A 46 -9.94 -6.67 -8.60
C TRP A 46 -10.65 -7.86 -9.22
N SER A 47 -11.98 -7.81 -9.23
CA SER A 47 -12.80 -8.77 -9.94
C SER A 47 -13.94 -8.03 -10.66
N PRO A 48 -13.83 -7.81 -11.97
CA PRO A 48 -14.78 -7.02 -12.75
C PRO A 48 -16.10 -7.77 -13.00
N ASN A 49 -16.06 -9.11 -13.05
CA ASN A 49 -17.15 -9.96 -13.55
C ASN A 49 -17.65 -11.01 -12.54
N SER A 50 -17.16 -11.00 -11.30
CA SER A 50 -17.60 -11.96 -10.28
C SER A 50 -18.80 -11.43 -9.50
N THR A 51 -19.85 -12.25 -9.40
CA THR A 51 -20.93 -12.07 -8.42
C THR A 51 -20.42 -12.16 -6.98
N ALA A 52 -19.30 -12.84 -6.74
CA ALA A 52 -18.60 -12.88 -5.45
C ALA A 52 -17.44 -11.87 -5.44
N LYS A 53 -17.64 -10.71 -4.81
CA LYS A 53 -16.57 -9.76 -4.55
C LYS A 53 -15.60 -10.38 -3.53
N SER A 54 -14.34 -10.58 -3.92
CA SER A 54 -13.30 -11.02 -2.97
C SER A 54 -13.19 -9.99 -1.85
N PRO A 55 -13.17 -10.40 -0.56
CA PRO A 55 -13.02 -9.48 0.57
C PRO A 55 -11.77 -8.61 0.49
N LEU A 56 -10.73 -9.09 -0.21
CA LEU A 56 -9.47 -8.39 -0.40
C LEU A 56 -9.60 -7.10 -1.22
N ASN A 57 -10.65 -6.94 -2.02
CA ASN A 57 -10.88 -5.72 -2.81
C ASN A 57 -11.04 -4.45 -1.93
N HIS A 58 -11.49 -4.61 -0.68
CA HIS A 58 -11.68 -3.52 0.27
C HIS A 58 -10.38 -3.06 0.94
N MET A 59 -9.31 -3.83 0.77
CA MET A 59 -8.01 -3.54 1.38
C MET A 59 -7.13 -2.64 0.53
N ILE A 60 -7.47 -2.41 -0.72
CA ILE A 60 -6.71 -1.50 -1.57
C ILE A 60 -7.57 -0.33 -2.03
N LEU A 61 -6.95 0.85 -2.09
CA LEU A 61 -7.58 2.06 -2.58
C LEU A 61 -6.67 2.73 -3.59
N CYS A 62 -7.18 2.98 -4.80
CA CYS A 62 -6.48 3.80 -5.78
C CYS A 62 -6.95 5.26 -5.65
N ARG A 63 -6.05 6.17 -5.30
CA ARG A 63 -6.35 7.61 -5.21
C ARG A 63 -5.25 8.43 -5.88
N SER A 64 -5.63 9.31 -6.79
CA SER A 64 -4.70 10.18 -7.52
C SER A 64 -3.53 9.40 -8.17
N GLN A 65 -3.85 8.28 -8.83
CA GLN A 65 -2.89 7.38 -9.48
C GLN A 65 -1.86 6.73 -8.52
N LYS A 66 -2.13 6.73 -7.21
CA LYS A 66 -1.33 6.04 -6.21
C LYS A 66 -2.16 4.97 -5.54
N LEU A 67 -1.58 3.79 -5.39
CA LEU A 67 -2.22 2.65 -4.75
C LEU A 67 -1.91 2.66 -3.25
N TYR A 68 -2.92 2.41 -2.43
CA TYR A 68 -2.81 2.40 -0.97
C TYR A 68 -3.36 1.11 -0.39
N PHE A 69 -2.70 0.60 0.64
CA PHE A 69 -3.17 -0.41 1.56
C PHE A 69 -4.02 0.25 2.64
N ARG A 70 -5.28 -0.17 2.74
CA ARG A 70 -6.30 0.37 3.64
C ARG A 70 -6.33 -0.43 4.93
N THR A 71 -6.26 0.26 6.06
CA THR A 71 -6.33 -0.33 7.40
C THR A 71 -7.23 0.51 8.31
N SER A 72 -7.56 -0.02 9.49
CA SER A 72 -8.27 0.74 10.53
C SER A 72 -7.45 1.87 11.16
N VAL A 73 -6.12 1.89 10.94
CA VAL A 73 -5.26 2.97 11.42
C VAL A 73 -5.03 4.04 10.34
N GLY A 74 -5.09 3.70 9.06
CA GLY A 74 -4.99 4.66 7.94
C GLY A 74 -4.66 4.01 6.60
N LEU A 75 -4.33 4.85 5.62
CA LEU A 75 -3.88 4.44 4.29
C LEU A 75 -2.35 4.47 4.18
N PHE A 76 -1.76 3.37 3.72
CA PHE A 76 -0.32 3.23 3.50
C PHE A 76 -0.01 3.05 2.01
N PRO A 77 0.94 3.79 1.42
CA PRO A 77 1.26 3.66 0.00
C PRO A 77 1.83 2.28 -0.34
N ILE A 78 1.39 1.71 -1.45
CA ILE A 78 1.91 0.45 -2.01
C ILE A 78 2.91 0.78 -3.11
N SER A 79 4.11 0.20 -3.06
CA SER A 79 5.13 0.31 -4.12
C SER A 79 4.98 -0.76 -5.18
N SER A 80 4.64 -1.99 -4.78
CA SER A 80 4.53 -3.12 -5.69
C SER A 80 3.59 -4.20 -5.16
N ILE A 81 3.10 -5.03 -6.08
CA ILE A 81 2.35 -6.25 -5.79
C ILE A 81 2.99 -7.37 -6.59
N ASN A 82 3.34 -8.46 -5.93
CA ASN A 82 3.81 -9.68 -6.56
C ASN A 82 2.73 -10.76 -6.44
N TYR A 83 2.08 -11.06 -7.56
CA TYR A 83 1.01 -12.07 -7.61
C TYR A 83 1.53 -13.51 -7.55
N ALA A 84 2.79 -13.76 -7.94
CA ALA A 84 3.37 -15.09 -7.87
C ALA A 84 3.68 -15.50 -6.43
N SER A 85 4.27 -14.59 -5.64
CA SER A 85 4.50 -14.80 -4.21
C SER A 85 3.32 -14.38 -3.33
N LYS A 86 2.24 -13.87 -3.94
CA LYS A 86 1.03 -13.36 -3.26
C LYS A 86 1.35 -12.37 -2.13
N THR A 87 2.25 -11.43 -2.40
CA THR A 87 2.67 -10.38 -1.44
C THR A 87 2.51 -8.98 -2.03
N LEU A 88 2.15 -8.02 -1.17
CA LEU A 88 2.21 -6.59 -1.47
C LEU A 88 3.31 -5.93 -0.64
N THR A 89 3.94 -4.90 -1.20
CA THR A 89 4.99 -4.14 -0.50
C THR A 89 4.49 -2.73 -0.20
N ILE A 90 4.42 -2.40 1.10
CA ILE A 90 4.15 -1.05 1.58
C ILE A 90 5.43 -0.22 1.45
N SER A 91 5.31 0.97 0.86
CA SER A 91 6.40 1.92 0.72
C SER A 91 6.68 2.63 2.05
N HIS A 92 7.96 2.78 2.37
CA HIS A 92 8.43 3.54 3.54
C HIS A 92 9.48 4.57 3.16
N SER A 93 9.63 5.61 3.99
CA SER A 93 10.79 6.48 3.90
C SER A 93 12.03 5.73 4.37
N SER A 94 13.18 6.08 3.79
CA SER A 94 14.47 5.56 4.24
C SER A 94 14.76 5.97 5.69
N CYS A 95 14.22 7.10 6.17
CA CYS A 95 14.38 7.57 7.54
C CYS A 95 13.00 7.89 8.13
N SER A 96 12.55 7.12 9.11
CA SER A 96 11.33 7.41 9.89
C SER A 96 11.70 7.67 11.34
N SER A 97 11.06 8.64 11.99
CA SER A 97 11.22 8.83 13.43
C SER A 97 10.62 7.64 14.18
N SER A 98 11.33 7.11 15.18
CA SER A 98 10.85 6.06 16.07
C SER A 98 9.52 6.42 16.75
N ARG A 99 9.16 7.71 16.88
CA ARG A 99 7.85 8.13 17.44
C ARG A 99 6.66 7.68 16.61
N HIS A 100 6.85 7.40 15.33
CA HIS A 100 5.82 6.96 14.40
C HIS A 100 6.07 5.52 13.96
N TYR A 101 6.69 4.71 14.83
CA TYR A 101 6.85 3.29 14.57
C TYR A 101 5.49 2.59 14.58
N ILE A 102 5.28 1.75 13.58
CA ILE A 102 4.12 0.88 13.44
C ILE A 102 4.68 -0.48 13.08
N SER A 103 4.47 -1.46 13.95
CA SER A 103 4.96 -2.82 13.72
C SER A 103 4.33 -3.42 12.45
N PRO A 104 5.11 -4.06 11.56
CA PRO A 104 4.58 -4.87 10.46
C PRO A 104 3.57 -5.91 10.92
N SER A 105 3.81 -6.57 12.07
CA SER A 105 2.90 -7.59 12.62
C SER A 105 1.54 -7.03 12.99
N LEU A 106 1.45 -5.74 13.31
CA LEU A 106 0.16 -5.07 13.52
C LEU A 106 -0.59 -4.94 12.19
N LEU A 107 0.10 -4.51 11.13
CA LEU A 107 -0.47 -4.29 9.79
C LEU A 107 -0.87 -5.61 9.10
N SER A 108 -0.11 -6.68 9.31
CA SER A 108 -0.37 -8.02 8.78
C SER A 108 -1.22 -8.89 9.71
N ALA A 109 -1.65 -8.40 10.87
CA ALA A 109 -2.40 -9.21 11.83
C ALA A 109 -3.64 -9.85 11.19
N GLY A 110 -3.68 -11.19 11.27
CA GLY A 110 -4.72 -12.05 10.69
C GLY A 110 -4.52 -12.41 9.21
N PHE A 111 -3.48 -11.88 8.56
CA PHE A 111 -2.97 -12.42 7.32
C PHE A 111 -1.89 -13.47 7.59
N PRO A 112 -1.63 -14.37 6.62
CA PRO A 112 -0.46 -15.22 6.67
C PRO A 112 0.84 -14.42 6.75
N THR A 113 1.86 -15.05 7.33
CA THR A 113 3.25 -14.60 7.25
C THR A 113 3.70 -14.52 5.78
N PRO A 114 4.38 -13.44 5.35
CA PRO A 114 5.01 -13.40 4.03
C PRO A 114 6.12 -14.46 3.90
N PRO A 115 6.41 -14.98 2.70
CA PRO A 115 7.43 -16.02 2.50
C PRO A 115 8.85 -15.63 2.96
N GLN A 116 9.14 -14.33 3.04
CA GLN A 116 10.35 -13.80 3.65
C GLN A 116 9.96 -12.80 4.74
N PRO A 117 10.59 -12.89 5.92
CA PRO A 117 10.23 -12.03 7.03
C PRO A 117 10.62 -10.57 6.76
N ASN A 118 9.89 -9.68 7.43
CA ASN A 118 10.24 -8.27 7.47
C ASN A 118 11.32 -8.05 8.53
N SER A 119 12.23 -7.13 8.26
CA SER A 119 13.32 -6.77 9.17
C SER A 119 13.31 -5.27 9.44
N LEU A 120 14.05 -4.83 10.46
CA LEU A 120 14.07 -3.45 10.88
C LEU A 120 15.50 -2.95 11.04
N LEU A 121 15.79 -1.81 10.45
CA LEU A 121 17.04 -1.10 10.67
C LEU A 121 16.80 0.02 11.65
N LEU A 122 17.65 0.10 12.67
CA LEU A 122 17.55 1.09 13.74
C LEU A 122 18.79 1.98 13.73
N PHE A 123 18.57 3.27 13.96
CA PHE A 123 19.61 4.30 13.87
C PHE A 123 19.70 5.14 15.13
N HIS A 124 20.93 5.52 15.45
CA HIS A 124 21.29 6.33 16.62
C HIS A 124 20.66 5.78 17.91
N CYS A 125 20.94 4.51 18.21
CA CYS A 125 20.53 3.85 19.45
C CYS A 125 21.58 4.07 20.54
N LEU A 126 21.13 4.39 21.75
CA LEU A 126 22.01 4.56 22.92
C LEU A 126 22.27 3.23 23.63
N ASN A 127 21.30 2.31 23.60
CA ASN A 127 21.45 0.99 24.21
C ASN A 127 21.80 -0.05 23.13
N ARG A 128 23.10 -0.27 22.91
CA ARG A 128 23.60 -1.25 21.92
C ARG A 128 23.63 -2.68 22.47
N ASN A 129 23.56 -2.85 23.79
CA ASN A 129 23.55 -4.14 24.45
C ASN A 129 22.10 -4.60 24.62
N SER A 130 21.43 -4.84 23.48
CA SER A 130 20.09 -5.41 23.49
C SER A 130 20.18 -6.92 23.78
N PRO A 131 19.29 -7.48 24.62
CA PRO A 131 19.16 -8.94 24.76
C PRO A 131 18.56 -9.61 23.51
N MET A 132 18.15 -8.84 22.50
CA MET A 132 17.52 -9.36 21.28
C MET A 132 18.54 -9.72 20.20
N PRO A 133 18.26 -10.75 19.37
CA PRO A 133 19.09 -11.13 18.23
C PRO A 133 19.15 -9.95 17.25
N SER A 134 20.25 -9.20 17.33
CA SER A 134 20.44 -8.01 16.52
C SER A 134 21.90 -7.91 16.11
N SER A 135 22.14 -7.55 14.85
CA SER A 135 23.46 -7.49 14.26
C SER A 135 23.81 -6.05 13.89
N MET A 136 25.03 -5.64 14.21
CA MET A 136 25.53 -4.34 13.74
C MET A 136 25.93 -4.45 12.28
N LEU A 137 25.34 -3.60 11.44
CA LEU A 137 25.61 -3.57 10.01
C LEU A 137 26.05 -2.17 9.56
N ASN A 138 26.74 -2.17 8.42
CA ASN A 138 26.99 -0.95 7.66
C ASN A 138 25.81 -0.70 6.71
N CYS A 139 24.96 0.27 7.04
CA CYS A 139 23.76 0.58 6.25
C CYS A 139 23.96 1.61 5.15
N SER A 140 25.20 1.91 4.74
CA SER A 140 25.49 2.99 3.79
C SER A 140 24.75 2.83 2.44
N HIS A 141 24.52 1.59 1.98
CA HIS A 141 23.80 1.30 0.72
C HIS A 141 22.31 1.71 0.74
N LEU A 142 21.67 1.69 1.91
CA LEU A 142 20.24 1.98 2.04
C LEU A 142 19.95 3.48 2.22
N ASN A 143 21.00 4.29 2.15
CA ASN A 143 20.99 5.76 2.24
C ASN A 143 20.02 6.29 3.32
N PRO A 144 20.08 5.75 4.56
CA PRO A 144 18.89 5.66 5.41
C PRO A 144 18.43 7.05 5.84
N CYS A 145 19.35 7.93 6.22
CA CYS A 145 19.04 9.26 6.75
C CYS A 145 19.98 10.37 6.23
N ALA A 146 20.80 10.11 5.21
CA ALA A 146 21.89 11.02 4.80
C ALA A 146 21.41 12.41 4.32
N ALA A 147 20.15 12.55 3.91
CA ALA A 147 19.57 13.85 3.59
C ALA A 147 19.49 14.79 4.81
N SER A 148 19.32 14.26 6.03
CA SER A 148 19.32 15.04 7.26
C SER A 148 20.73 15.46 7.71
N ALA A 149 21.77 14.81 7.19
CA ALA A 149 23.17 15.08 7.54
C ALA A 149 23.83 16.14 6.65
N LYS A 150 23.15 16.65 5.61
CA LYS A 150 23.73 17.69 4.72
C LYS A 150 24.04 19.02 5.43
N THR A 151 23.55 19.23 6.65
CA THR A 151 23.89 20.39 7.49
C THR A 151 25.17 20.18 8.33
N GLN A 152 25.68 18.95 8.44
CA GLN A 152 26.97 18.63 9.09
C GLN A 152 27.92 18.05 8.05
N ARG A 153 28.29 18.87 7.06
CA ARG A 153 29.44 18.56 6.22
C ARG A 153 30.70 19.09 6.87
N GLN A 154 31.41 18.22 7.58
CA GLN A 154 32.88 18.13 7.55
C GLN A 154 33.23 16.66 7.88
N ASN A 155 33.74 15.93 6.89
CA ASN A 155 34.48 14.67 7.00
C ASN A 155 33.87 13.49 7.81
N LEU A 156 32.82 12.84 7.28
CA LEU A 156 32.59 11.42 7.60
C LEU A 156 32.40 10.60 6.33
N GLU A 157 33.52 10.24 5.68
CA GLU A 157 33.64 8.92 5.05
C GLU A 157 33.82 7.90 6.18
N ALA A 158 32.72 7.54 6.84
CA ALA A 158 32.69 6.47 7.82
C ALA A 158 31.34 5.74 7.71
N PRO A 159 31.32 4.41 7.84
CA PRO A 159 30.13 3.60 7.63
C PRO A 159 29.02 4.06 8.58
N TYR A 160 27.82 4.35 8.07
CA TYR A 160 26.67 4.67 8.91
C TYR A 160 26.21 3.38 9.62
N PRO A 161 26.58 3.18 10.90
CA PRO A 161 26.29 1.94 11.57
C PRO A 161 24.81 1.94 11.95
N CYS A 162 24.17 0.81 11.71
CA CYS A 162 22.78 0.57 12.04
C CYS A 162 22.68 -0.76 12.79
N LEU A 163 21.65 -0.87 13.61
CA LEU A 163 21.30 -2.13 14.24
C LEU A 163 20.23 -2.80 13.38
N LEU A 164 20.52 -3.96 12.82
CA LEU A 164 19.54 -4.82 12.18
C LEU A 164 18.87 -5.67 13.24
N VAL A 165 17.55 -5.56 13.33
CA VAL A 165 16.69 -6.53 13.98
C VAL A 165 16.11 -7.37 12.86
N ASP A 166 16.65 -8.58 12.73
CA ASP A 166 16.16 -9.51 11.72
C ASP A 166 14.90 -10.21 12.21
N ASP A 167 14.08 -10.65 11.26
CA ASP A 167 12.86 -11.40 11.49
C ASP A 167 11.96 -10.86 12.60
N LEU A 168 11.20 -9.82 12.26
CA LEU A 168 10.24 -9.17 13.15
C LEU A 168 9.09 -10.07 13.60
N GLU A 169 8.92 -11.26 13.02
CA GLU A 169 7.85 -12.19 13.42
C GLU A 169 8.19 -12.93 14.70
N ASN A 170 9.48 -13.23 14.88
CA ASN A 170 10.01 -13.84 16.10
C ASN A 170 10.27 -12.81 17.21
N LEU A 171 10.03 -11.53 16.94
CA LEU A 171 10.14 -10.46 17.90
C LEU A 171 8.86 -10.35 18.75
N ASP A 172 9.02 -9.95 20.01
CA ASP A 172 7.87 -9.61 20.85
C ASP A 172 6.97 -8.59 20.14
N LYS A 173 5.67 -8.87 20.06
CA LYS A 173 4.66 -7.99 19.42
C LYS A 173 4.59 -6.62 20.10
N ALA A 174 5.06 -6.51 21.34
CA ALA A 174 5.15 -5.26 22.08
C ALA A 174 6.42 -4.44 21.77
N PHE A 175 7.36 -4.97 20.99
CA PHE A 175 8.62 -4.29 20.68
C PHE A 175 8.40 -2.90 20.08
N HIS A 176 9.16 -1.94 20.60
CA HIS A 176 9.23 -0.61 20.03
C HIS A 176 10.69 -0.12 19.95
N PRO A 177 11.12 0.53 18.85
CA PRO A 177 12.48 1.10 18.71
C PRO A 177 12.94 2.04 19.84
N LYS A 178 12.00 2.54 20.66
CA LYS A 178 12.29 3.43 21.79
C LYS A 178 12.82 2.65 22.99
N ASP A 179 12.51 1.36 23.09
CA ASP A 179 12.98 0.48 24.15
C ASP A 179 14.52 0.35 24.09
N LEU A 180 15.08 0.49 22.88
CA LEU A 180 16.52 0.56 22.61
C LEU A 180 17.06 2.00 22.51
N SER A 181 16.23 3.00 22.83
CA SER A 181 16.54 4.43 22.72
C SER A 181 17.02 4.83 21.31
N CYS A 182 16.47 4.22 20.27
CA CYS A 182 16.77 4.57 18.88
C CYS A 182 15.91 5.75 18.43
N SER A 183 16.52 6.73 17.76
CA SER A 183 15.79 7.93 17.29
C SER A 183 15.06 7.72 15.96
N HIS A 184 15.61 6.86 15.09
CA HIS A 184 15.07 6.61 13.76
C HIS A 184 15.11 5.12 13.40
N TYR A 185 14.31 4.77 12.39
CA TYR A 185 14.26 3.43 11.83
C TYR A 185 13.97 3.44 10.32
N SER A 186 14.26 2.32 9.67
CA SER A 186 13.83 1.98 8.31
C SER A 186 13.21 0.59 8.32
N GLN A 187 12.03 0.46 7.72
CA GLN A 187 11.43 -0.84 7.47
C GLN A 187 12.00 -1.43 6.19
N VAL A 188 12.50 -2.65 6.29
CA VAL A 188 13.12 -3.36 5.17
C VAL A 188 12.62 -4.79 5.09
N HIS A 189 12.80 -5.41 3.94
CA HIS A 189 12.62 -6.84 3.75
C HIS A 189 13.82 -7.41 3.00
N ARG A 190 14.06 -8.71 3.18
CA ARG A 190 15.09 -9.43 2.42
C ARG A 190 14.63 -9.63 0.96
N ARG A 191 15.55 -9.51 0.01
CA ARG A 191 15.33 -9.74 -1.43
C ARG A 191 15.30 -11.24 -1.71
N SER A 192 16.32 -11.96 -1.22
CA SER A 192 16.48 -13.41 -1.32
C SER A 192 17.05 -14.00 -0.03
N LEU A 193 16.74 -15.27 0.27
CA LEU A 193 17.31 -15.99 1.41
C LEU A 193 18.79 -16.33 1.22
N ASP A 194 19.25 -16.43 -0.04
CA ASP A 194 20.64 -16.79 -0.38
C ASP A 194 21.61 -15.59 -0.33
N ASP A 195 21.07 -14.37 -0.20
CA ASP A 195 21.89 -13.15 -0.10
C ASP A 195 22.43 -13.03 1.32
N GLU A 196 23.58 -13.64 1.59
CA GLU A 196 24.37 -13.45 2.83
C GLU A 196 25.03 -12.06 2.90
N ASP A 197 25.10 -11.33 1.77
CA ASP A 197 25.57 -9.95 1.72
C ASP A 197 24.45 -9.01 2.21
N TYR A 198 24.78 -8.05 3.07
CA TYR A 198 23.88 -7.02 3.63
C TYR A 198 23.24 -6.11 2.56
N LYS A 199 23.64 -6.26 1.29
CA LYS A 199 22.97 -5.73 0.09
C LYS A 199 21.65 -6.44 -0.26
N GLY A 200 21.32 -7.52 0.45
CA GLY A 200 20.10 -8.29 0.28
C GLY A 200 18.84 -7.62 0.81
N TYR A 201 18.90 -6.41 1.38
CA TYR A 201 17.72 -5.72 1.93
C TYR A 201 17.19 -4.62 1.00
N GLU A 202 15.87 -4.45 1.01
CA GLU A 202 15.16 -3.38 0.28
C GLU A 202 14.16 -2.67 1.18
N LEU A 203 13.91 -1.39 0.92
CA LEU A 203 12.96 -0.58 1.70
C LEU A 203 11.53 -1.04 1.44
N GLY A 204 10.81 -1.37 2.51
CA GLY A 204 9.41 -1.71 2.45
C GLY A 204 9.00 -2.68 3.55
N THR A 205 7.68 -2.85 3.68
CA THR A 205 7.08 -3.93 4.49
C THR A 205 6.27 -4.83 3.57
N ARG A 206 6.58 -6.12 3.53
CA ARG A 206 5.82 -7.14 2.81
C ARG A 206 4.63 -7.61 3.65
N ILE A 207 3.46 -7.66 3.02
CA ILE A 207 2.23 -8.23 3.59
C ILE A 207 1.79 -9.37 2.67
N SER A 208 1.56 -10.56 3.21
CA SER A 208 0.97 -11.67 2.45
C SER A 208 -0.53 -11.45 2.28
N PHE A 209 -1.04 -11.80 1.11
CA PHE A 209 -2.48 -11.87 0.85
C PHE A 209 -2.91 -13.28 0.40
N ASP A 210 -2.05 -14.28 0.62
CA ASP A 210 -2.33 -15.67 0.28
C ASP A 210 -3.33 -16.32 1.26
N ILE A 211 -4.58 -15.87 1.23
CA ILE A 211 -5.65 -16.50 2.01
C ILE A 211 -5.98 -17.83 1.32
N PRO A 212 -5.72 -18.98 1.95
CA PRO A 212 -6.04 -20.26 1.36
C PRO A 212 -7.56 -20.42 1.20
N ASP A 213 -8.01 -21.00 0.08
CA ASP A 213 -9.44 -21.16 -0.27
C ASP A 213 -10.24 -22.00 0.74
N HIS A 214 -9.54 -22.75 1.60
CA HIS A 214 -10.10 -23.61 2.64
C HIS A 214 -10.15 -22.96 4.03
N VAL A 215 -9.70 -21.72 4.20
CA VAL A 215 -9.84 -21.02 5.49
C VAL A 215 -11.30 -20.60 5.67
N PRO A 216 -12.03 -21.22 6.63
CA PRO A 216 -13.39 -20.80 6.94
C PRO A 216 -13.34 -19.36 7.46
N ASP A 217 -14.16 -18.49 6.87
CA ASP A 217 -14.32 -17.05 7.19
C ASP A 217 -13.10 -16.38 7.86
N ILE A 218 -12.36 -15.56 7.10
CA ILE A 218 -11.20 -14.80 7.59
C ILE A 218 -11.53 -13.87 8.78
N CYS A 219 -12.81 -13.62 9.03
CA CYS A 219 -13.29 -12.82 10.16
C CYS A 219 -13.54 -13.63 11.44
N ASN A 220 -13.33 -14.94 11.45
CA ASN A 220 -13.54 -15.80 12.63
C ASN A 220 -12.71 -15.35 13.84
N GLU A 221 -11.45 -14.94 13.65
CA GLU A 221 -10.64 -14.38 14.74
C GLU A 221 -11.20 -13.07 15.29
N CYS A 222 -11.97 -12.31 14.51
CA CYS A 222 -12.62 -11.08 14.96
C CYS A 222 -13.89 -11.35 15.79
N GLN A 223 -14.52 -12.52 15.60
CA GLN A 223 -15.80 -12.88 16.22
C GLN A 223 -15.65 -13.55 17.60
N LYS A 224 -14.45 -14.02 17.96
CA LYS A 224 -14.17 -14.62 19.27
C LYS A 224 -14.30 -13.57 20.39
N SER A 225 -14.71 -13.98 21.59
CA SER A 225 -14.90 -13.09 22.75
C SER A 225 -13.66 -12.27 23.12
N ASP A 226 -12.46 -12.86 22.96
CA ASP A 226 -11.15 -12.21 23.14
C ASP A 226 -10.37 -12.13 21.82
N GLY A 227 -11.11 -12.15 20.70
CA GLY A 227 -10.56 -12.13 19.36
C GLY A 227 -9.92 -10.80 18.99
N ASN A 228 -8.77 -10.84 18.32
CA ASN A 228 -8.12 -9.64 17.78
C ASN A 228 -8.19 -9.64 16.26
N CYS A 229 -8.95 -8.69 15.71
CA CYS A 229 -9.14 -8.53 14.28
C CYS A 229 -7.94 -7.89 13.55
N GLY A 230 -6.85 -7.55 14.25
CA GLY A 230 -5.72 -6.83 13.68
C GLY A 230 -6.09 -5.45 13.14
N VAL A 231 -5.13 -4.64 12.67
CA VAL A 231 -5.52 -3.37 11.99
C VAL A 231 -5.75 -3.54 10.50
N GLY A 232 -5.10 -4.53 9.89
CA GLY A 232 -5.22 -4.87 8.47
C GLY A 232 -6.53 -5.59 8.14
N LEU A 233 -6.82 -6.70 8.85
CA LEU A 233 -8.05 -7.49 8.62
C LEU A 233 -9.33 -6.79 9.03
N LYS A 234 -9.26 -5.88 10.00
CA LYS A 234 -10.41 -5.10 10.47
C LYS A 234 -11.15 -4.39 9.34
N CYS A 235 -10.46 -4.03 8.26
CA CYS A 235 -11.11 -3.42 7.10
C CYS A 235 -11.93 -4.36 6.21
N ILE A 236 -11.66 -5.67 6.28
CA ILE A 236 -12.47 -6.69 5.65
C ILE A 236 -13.71 -6.96 6.51
N CYS A 237 -13.51 -7.18 7.81
CA CYS A 237 -14.54 -7.69 8.71
C CYS A 237 -15.44 -6.59 9.29
N HIS A 238 -14.90 -5.39 9.46
CA HIS A 238 -15.59 -4.21 9.98
C HIS A 238 -15.28 -2.98 9.10
N PRO A 239 -15.84 -2.89 7.87
CA PRO A 239 -15.48 -1.85 6.91
C PRO A 239 -15.69 -0.41 7.40
N GLN A 240 -16.60 -0.20 8.35
CA GLN A 240 -16.88 1.11 8.94
C GLN A 240 -15.75 1.63 9.85
N ASP A 241 -14.88 0.73 10.31
CA ASP A 241 -13.74 1.07 11.17
C ASP A 241 -12.50 1.49 10.37
N CYS A 242 -12.58 1.44 9.03
CA CYS A 242 -11.50 1.83 8.14
C CYS A 242 -11.27 3.34 8.12
N LYS A 243 -10.01 3.75 8.16
CA LYS A 243 -9.64 5.16 8.02
C LYS A 243 -9.15 5.45 6.61
N ASP A 244 -9.91 6.26 5.87
CA ASP A 244 -9.54 6.72 4.51
C ASP A 244 -8.67 7.98 4.51
N LYS A 245 -7.80 8.08 5.50
CA LYS A 245 -6.84 9.19 5.64
C LYS A 245 -5.44 8.67 5.35
N VAL A 246 -4.78 9.35 4.41
CA VAL A 246 -3.36 9.11 4.13
C VAL A 246 -2.57 9.51 5.36
N ILE A 247 -1.79 8.58 5.90
CA ILE A 247 -0.82 8.90 6.93
C ILE A 247 0.46 9.32 6.22
N SER A 248 0.67 10.62 6.08
CA SER A 248 1.98 11.15 5.71
C SER A 248 2.96 10.92 6.86
N LYS A 249 3.96 10.06 6.63
CA LYS A 249 4.99 9.69 7.62
C LYS A 249 6.04 10.80 7.85
N ALA A 250 5.87 11.97 7.24
CA ALA A 250 6.64 13.19 7.51
C ALA A 250 5.68 14.23 8.11
N GLY A 251 5.96 14.66 9.34
CA GLY A 251 5.37 15.79 10.05
C GLY A 251 3.95 16.17 9.65
N SER A 252 2.96 15.72 10.42
CA SER A 252 1.65 16.38 10.43
C SER A 252 1.83 17.78 11.01
N ALA A 253 2.17 18.75 10.16
CA ALA A 253 1.75 20.12 10.40
C ALA A 253 0.23 20.10 10.20
N ARG A 254 -0.52 20.34 11.28
CA ARG A 254 -1.95 20.64 11.18
C ARG A 254 -2.10 21.81 10.20
N PRO A 255 -2.94 21.75 9.15
CA PRO A 255 -3.38 22.95 8.49
C PRO A 255 -4.41 23.61 9.41
N ALA A 256 -3.93 24.27 10.46
CA ALA A 256 -4.72 25.28 11.18
C ALA A 256 -4.66 26.55 10.33
N GLY A 257 -5.45 26.60 9.27
CA GLY A 257 -5.44 27.74 8.36
C GLY A 257 -6.12 27.41 7.04
N ASN A 258 -7.45 27.30 7.05
CA ASN A 258 -8.26 27.48 5.84
C ASN A 258 -9.74 27.79 6.13
N LEU A 259 -10.18 27.81 7.40
CA LEU A 259 -11.52 28.30 7.73
C LEU A 259 -11.62 29.84 7.65
N LEU A 260 -10.53 30.57 7.94
CA LEU A 260 -10.53 32.04 7.92
C LEU A 260 -10.57 32.62 6.50
N LEU A 261 -9.95 31.98 5.51
CA LEU A 261 -9.94 32.49 4.13
C LEU A 261 -11.31 32.38 3.45
N SER A 262 -12.05 31.29 3.71
CA SER A 262 -13.40 31.10 3.14
C SER A 262 -14.42 32.04 3.76
N VAL A 263 -14.27 32.40 5.04
CA VAL A 263 -15.15 33.37 5.71
C VAL A 263 -14.84 34.79 5.23
N LEU A 264 -13.56 35.15 5.07
CA LEU A 264 -13.15 36.45 4.54
C LEU A 264 -13.62 36.67 3.09
N SER A 265 -13.63 35.64 2.23
CA SER A 265 -14.16 35.79 0.86
C SER A 265 -15.67 35.97 0.83
N LEU A 266 -16.41 35.33 1.75
CA LEU A 266 -17.86 35.50 1.89
C LEU A 266 -18.24 36.90 2.39
N PHE A 267 -17.48 37.45 3.35
CA PHE A 267 -17.69 38.83 3.83
C PHE A 267 -17.40 39.88 2.75
N ALA A 268 -16.33 39.71 1.96
CA ALA A 268 -16.02 40.62 0.86
C ALA A 268 -17.15 40.65 -0.18
N VAL A 269 -17.71 39.48 -0.55
CA VAL A 269 -18.82 39.40 -1.50
C VAL A 269 -20.09 40.07 -0.94
N LEU A 270 -20.42 39.87 0.34
CA LEU A 270 -21.59 40.51 0.94
C LEU A 270 -21.47 42.04 1.02
N VAL A 271 -20.29 42.59 1.34
CA VAL A 271 -20.08 44.04 1.38
C VAL A 271 -20.25 44.67 -0.01
N PHE A 272 -19.80 44.00 -1.08
CA PHE A 272 -20.01 44.48 -2.45
C PHE A 272 -21.48 44.46 -2.90
N PHE A 273 -22.31 43.55 -2.39
CA PHE A 273 -23.74 43.48 -2.74
C PHE A 273 -24.60 44.51 -2.00
N PHE A 274 -24.16 45.08 -0.88
CA PHE A 274 -24.88 46.11 -0.14
C PHE A 274 -24.46 47.55 -0.48
N GLN A 275 -23.63 47.73 -1.51
CA GLN A 275 -23.16 49.04 -1.98
C GLN A 275 -23.53 49.35 -3.45
N CYS A 276 -24.52 48.64 -4.00
CA CYS A 276 -25.26 49.02 -5.19
C CYS A 276 -26.70 49.40 -4.83
#